data_AF-A0A4U7BCF1-F1
#
_entry.id   AF-A0A4U7BCF1-F1
#
_cell.length_a   1.000
_cell.length_b   1.000
_cell.length_c   1.000
_cell.angle_alpha   90.00
_cell.angle_beta   90.00
_cell.angle_gamma   90.00
#
_symmetry.space_group_name_H-M   'P 1'
#
loop_
_entity.id
_entity.type
_entity.pdbx_description
1 polymer ?
#
loop_
_entity_poly.entity_id
_entity_poly.type
_entity_poly.pdbx_seq_one_letter_code
_entity_poly.pdbx_strand_id
1 'polypeptide(L)'
;MVYIHPCHAQTLPAYLLVELTPEQLAEIHREFGRGAGPQFKLYIQYNPSYRDTSHADIRRAETAAGQEGPFLLIDANAIEKQALWYVEKFANEWDVEHGEAESTDVLWEILLKTKDIPLAHANYEIVNITIGEDLEEVGGEIPLQKGFVQTEPKDYQMDIEVEERRLPTSVTVEPGEWEESRSEEDRSNFFPRPDRVVRLTEVVAKRTGMSKEWTIANPAMDLTEADGTIRKFPEDSLLLSLTFDDLEKKPRYIKAEGSL
;
A
#
# COMPACT_ATOMS: atom_id res chain seq x y z
N MET A 1 20.85 13.83 -14.59
CA MET A 1 20.31 13.52 -13.24
C MET A 1 19.19 12.50 -13.34
N VAL A 2 18.97 11.69 -12.30
CA VAL A 2 17.75 10.87 -12.15
C VAL A 2 16.98 11.37 -10.94
N TYR A 3 15.71 11.68 -11.13
CA TYR A 3 14.78 12.08 -10.08
C TYR A 3 13.75 10.97 -9.88
N ILE A 4 13.74 10.39 -8.67
CA ILE A 4 12.75 9.41 -8.26
C ILE A 4 11.56 10.18 -7.71
N HIS A 5 10.39 10.02 -8.33
CA HIS A 5 9.21 10.75 -7.89
C HIS A 5 8.84 10.33 -6.47
N PRO A 6 8.62 11.27 -5.54
CA PRO A 6 8.13 10.93 -4.22
C PRO A 6 6.76 10.28 -4.37
N CYS A 7 6.55 9.18 -3.66
CA CYS A 7 5.21 8.63 -3.52
C CYS A 7 4.48 9.47 -2.47
N HIS A 8 3.28 9.96 -2.79
CA HIS A 8 2.41 10.56 -1.79
C HIS A 8 1.92 9.45 -0.86
N ALA A 9 2.57 9.33 0.30
CA ALA A 9 2.28 8.22 1.18
C ALA A 9 0.90 8.37 1.83
N GLN A 10 0.03 7.40 1.62
CA GLN A 10 -1.25 7.30 2.32
C GLN A 10 -0.99 6.89 3.77
N THR A 11 -1.60 7.58 4.72
CA THR A 11 -1.42 7.28 6.14
C THR A 11 -2.62 6.51 6.67
N LEU A 12 -2.40 5.29 7.13
CA LEU A 12 -3.40 4.48 7.81
C LEU A 12 -3.38 4.76 9.31
N PRO A 13 -4.48 5.25 9.90
CA PRO A 13 -4.59 5.40 11.34
C PRO A 13 -4.76 4.04 12.01
N ALA A 14 -4.16 3.87 13.18
CA ALA A 14 -4.25 2.66 13.99
C ALA A 14 -4.46 2.98 15.46
N TYR A 15 -5.41 2.30 16.11
CA TYR A 15 -5.72 2.49 17.52
C TYR A 15 -5.16 1.34 18.36
N LEU A 16 -4.38 1.70 19.37
CA LEU A 16 -3.81 0.77 20.32
C LEU A 16 -4.82 0.38 21.41
N LEU A 17 -5.22 -0.90 21.43
CA LEU A 17 -6.19 -1.44 22.40
C LEU A 17 -5.51 -2.17 23.57
N VAL A 18 -4.27 -2.61 23.39
CA VAL A 18 -3.48 -3.33 24.41
C VAL A 18 -2.20 -2.57 24.73
N GLU A 19 -1.67 -2.75 25.94
CA GLU A 19 -0.35 -2.18 26.28
C GLU A 19 0.75 -2.95 25.56
N LEU A 20 1.57 -2.24 24.80
CA LEU A 20 2.73 -2.79 24.09
C LEU A 20 4.00 -2.08 24.55
N THR A 21 5.09 -2.84 24.60
CA THR A 21 6.42 -2.25 24.83
C THR A 21 6.89 -1.48 23.60
N PRO A 22 7.86 -0.57 23.73
CA PRO A 22 8.46 0.11 22.58
C PRO A 22 9.00 -0.85 21.52
N GLU A 23 9.55 -2.00 21.93
CA GLU A 23 10.06 -3.03 21.02
C GLU A 23 8.93 -3.69 20.23
N GLN A 24 7.78 -3.94 20.87
CA GLN A 24 6.59 -4.48 20.21
C GLN A 24 5.96 -3.48 19.24
N LEU A 25 5.93 -2.19 19.58
CA LEU A 25 5.50 -1.15 18.64
C LEU A 25 6.46 -1.03 17.44
N ALA A 26 7.77 -1.11 17.69
CA ALA A 26 8.78 -1.11 16.63
C ALA A 26 8.66 -2.34 15.72
N GLU A 27 8.31 -3.50 16.28
CA GLU A 27 8.00 -4.72 15.54
C GLU A 27 6.82 -4.51 14.58
N ILE A 28 5.70 -3.96 15.06
CA ILE A 28 4.51 -3.68 14.23
C ILE A 28 4.87 -2.74 13.08
N HIS A 29 5.58 -1.65 13.37
CA HIS A 29 6.06 -0.73 12.33
C HIS A 29 6.97 -1.42 11.31
N ARG A 30 7.86 -2.31 11.76
CA ARG A 30 8.75 -3.04 10.87
C ARG A 30 7.99 -4.01 9.97
N GLU A 31 7.06 -4.78 10.53
CA GLU A 31 6.26 -5.75 9.76
C GLU A 31 5.35 -5.03 8.77
N PHE A 32 4.66 -3.96 9.18
CA PHE A 32 3.88 -3.12 8.26
C PHE A 32 4.76 -2.54 7.15
N GLY A 33 5.96 -2.08 7.52
CA GLY A 33 6.94 -1.49 6.62
C GLY A 33 7.41 -2.43 5.51
N ARG A 34 7.32 -3.76 5.70
CA ARG A 34 7.66 -4.76 4.67
C ARG A 34 6.72 -4.66 3.47
N GLY A 35 5.40 -4.56 3.68
CA GLY A 35 4.44 -4.40 2.57
C GLY A 35 4.24 -2.96 2.12
N ALA A 36 4.52 -1.98 2.99
CA ALA A 36 4.16 -0.59 2.75
C ALA A 36 5.08 0.12 1.76
N GLY A 37 6.38 -0.20 1.78
CA GLY A 37 7.40 0.59 1.11
C GLY A 37 7.25 2.10 1.43
N PRO A 38 7.55 2.99 0.48
CA PRO A 38 7.37 4.43 0.66
C PRO A 38 5.91 4.89 0.45
N GLN A 39 5.00 4.00 0.05
CA GLN A 39 3.64 4.36 -0.39
C GLN A 39 2.65 4.46 0.76
N PHE A 40 2.93 3.80 1.88
CA PHE A 40 2.05 3.79 3.04
C PHE A 40 2.79 4.17 4.31
N LYS A 41 2.08 4.85 5.20
CA LYS A 41 2.50 5.13 6.56
C LYS A 41 1.50 4.53 7.52
N LEU A 42 2.01 4.08 8.67
CA LEU A 42 1.18 3.65 9.80
C LEU A 42 1.28 4.73 10.87
N TYR A 43 0.14 5.21 11.36
CA TYR A 43 0.06 6.14 12.47
C TYR A 43 -0.64 5.49 13.66
N ILE A 44 0.16 4.98 14.59
CA ILE A 44 -0.33 4.36 15.82
C ILE A 44 -0.60 5.44 16.86
N GLN A 45 -1.81 5.44 17.39
CA GLN A 45 -2.23 6.34 18.46
C GLN A 45 -2.94 5.58 19.57
N TYR A 46 -2.90 6.14 20.77
CA TYR A 46 -3.57 5.59 21.94
C TYR A 46 -4.80 6.42 22.26
N ASN A 47 -5.97 5.77 22.29
CA ASN A 47 -7.18 6.34 22.83
C ASN A 47 -7.64 5.49 24.03
N PRO A 48 -7.54 5.99 25.27
CA PRO A 48 -7.89 5.21 26.45
C PRO A 48 -9.36 4.78 26.49
N SER A 49 -10.28 5.48 25.81
CA SER A 49 -11.69 5.06 25.76
C SER A 49 -11.93 3.80 24.91
N TYR A 50 -10.94 3.34 24.14
CA TYR A 50 -11.11 2.20 23.24
C TYR A 50 -10.65 0.85 23.82
N ARG A 51 -9.90 0.84 24.93
CA ARG A 51 -9.30 -0.38 25.49
C ARG A 51 -10.29 -1.56 25.69
N ASP A 52 -11.49 -1.26 26.21
CA ASP A 52 -12.50 -2.27 26.53
C ASP A 52 -13.76 -2.12 25.65
N THR A 53 -13.61 -1.47 24.50
CA THR A 53 -14.73 -1.12 23.60
C THR A 53 -14.74 -2.06 22.39
N SER A 54 -15.93 -2.48 21.96
CA SER A 54 -16.08 -3.36 20.79
C SER A 54 -15.63 -2.66 19.50
N HIS A 55 -15.17 -3.40 18.50
CA HIS A 55 -14.78 -2.83 17.20
C HIS A 55 -15.93 -2.05 16.55
N ALA A 56 -17.16 -2.56 16.67
CA ALA A 56 -18.37 -1.90 16.22
C ALA A 56 -18.58 -0.54 16.91
N ASP A 57 -18.38 -0.45 18.22
CA ASP A 57 -18.54 0.81 18.96
C ASP A 57 -17.40 1.79 18.67
N ILE A 58 -16.16 1.31 18.47
CA ILE A 58 -15.05 2.13 18.00
C ILE A 58 -15.36 2.70 16.61
N ARG A 59 -15.81 1.86 15.66
CA ARG A 59 -16.20 2.31 14.31
C ARG A 59 -17.29 3.38 14.37
N ARG A 60 -18.31 3.22 15.22
CA ARG A 60 -19.36 4.24 15.43
C ARG A 60 -18.79 5.54 16.01
N ALA A 61 -17.90 5.45 16.99
CA ALA A 61 -17.27 6.62 17.61
C ALA A 61 -16.43 7.42 16.60
N GLU A 62 -15.63 6.72 15.78
CA GLU A 62 -14.81 7.34 14.73
C GLU A 62 -15.66 7.98 13.63
N THR A 63 -16.73 7.29 13.19
CA THR A 63 -17.70 7.85 12.24
C THR A 63 -18.36 9.11 12.80
N ALA A 64 -18.78 9.09 14.07
CA ALA A 64 -19.35 10.27 14.73
C ALA A 64 -18.33 11.42 14.88
N ALA A 65 -17.03 11.12 14.90
CA ALA A 65 -15.95 12.09 14.89
C ALA A 65 -15.57 12.57 13.46
N GLY A 66 -16.24 12.06 12.43
CA GLY A 66 -16.04 12.42 11.02
C GLY A 66 -14.92 11.66 10.31
N GLN A 67 -14.37 10.62 10.93
CA GLN A 67 -13.45 9.70 10.27
C GLN A 67 -14.26 8.67 9.50
N GLU A 68 -14.45 8.85 8.19
CA GLU A 68 -15.23 7.92 7.35
C GLU A 68 -14.37 6.82 6.71
N GLY A 69 -13.05 7.03 6.66
CA GLY A 69 -12.11 6.08 6.06
C GLY A 69 -11.79 4.88 6.97
N PRO A 70 -11.12 3.85 6.41
CA PRO A 70 -10.70 2.68 7.15
C PRO A 70 -9.65 3.03 8.21
N PHE A 71 -9.58 2.21 9.26
CA PHE A 71 -8.54 2.28 10.28
C PHE A 71 -8.14 0.88 10.75
N LEU A 72 -7.05 0.80 11.51
CA LEU A 72 -6.56 -0.44 12.09
C LEU A 72 -6.82 -0.48 13.60
N LEU A 73 -7.08 -1.67 14.14
CA LEU A 73 -7.08 -1.91 15.58
C LEU A 73 -5.96 -2.86 15.96
N ILE A 74 -5.22 -2.49 17.01
CA ILE A 74 -4.06 -3.23 17.51
C ILE A 74 -4.45 -3.86 18.85
N ASP A 75 -4.75 -5.15 18.81
CA ASP A 75 -5.06 -5.98 19.98
C ASP A 75 -3.94 -7.01 20.24
N ALA A 76 -4.23 -8.06 21.03
CA ALA A 76 -3.27 -9.12 21.34
C ALA A 76 -2.78 -9.90 20.09
N ASN A 77 -3.56 -9.95 18.99
CA ASN A 77 -3.17 -10.62 17.75
C ASN A 77 -1.95 -9.96 17.10
N ALA A 78 -1.67 -8.69 17.40
CA ALA A 78 -0.48 -8.00 16.91
C ALA A 78 0.82 -8.70 17.34
N ILE A 79 0.80 -9.33 18.52
CA ILE A 79 1.96 -10.04 19.09
C ILE A 79 1.85 -11.53 18.84
N GLU A 80 0.68 -12.12 19.07
CA GLU A 80 0.48 -13.56 18.96
C GLU A 80 0.53 -14.05 17.52
N LYS A 81 0.01 -13.25 16.59
CA LYS A 81 -0.20 -13.65 15.19
C LYS A 81 0.43 -12.70 14.18
N GLN A 82 1.10 -11.65 14.65
CA GLN A 82 1.61 -10.57 13.80
C GLN A 82 0.52 -10.05 12.84
N ALA A 83 -0.65 -9.77 13.40
CA ALA A 83 -1.83 -9.41 12.64
C ALA A 83 -2.60 -8.27 13.32
N LEU A 84 -3.20 -7.40 12.51
CA LEU A 84 -4.03 -6.29 12.98
C LEU A 84 -5.41 -6.39 12.32
N TRP A 85 -6.43 -5.90 13.02
CA TRP A 85 -7.77 -5.78 12.43
C TRP A 85 -7.82 -4.57 11.52
N TYR A 86 -8.25 -4.79 10.29
CA TYR A 86 -8.63 -3.75 9.36
C TYR A 86 -10.13 -3.53 9.46
N VAL A 87 -10.55 -2.32 9.82
CA VAL A 87 -11.96 -1.97 10.01
C VAL A 87 -12.33 -0.93 8.97
N GLU A 88 -13.27 -1.27 8.10
CA GLU A 88 -13.73 -0.38 7.03
C GLU A 88 -14.99 0.38 7.48
N LYS A 89 -16.15 -0.27 7.39
CA LYS A 89 -17.47 0.36 7.53
C LYS A 89 -18.53 -0.65 7.99
N PHE A 90 -19.67 -0.15 8.44
CA PHE A 90 -20.86 -0.99 8.53
C PHE A 90 -21.44 -1.25 7.15
N ALA A 91 -22.04 -2.43 6.96
CA ALA A 91 -22.77 -2.78 5.76
C ALA A 91 -23.90 -1.78 5.49
N ASN A 92 -24.15 -1.48 4.22
CA ASN A 92 -25.19 -0.58 3.78
C ASN A 92 -26.36 -1.35 3.13
N GLU A 93 -27.41 -0.62 2.69
CA GLU A 93 -28.57 -1.23 2.03
C GLU A 93 -28.20 -2.02 0.77
N TRP A 94 -27.22 -1.54 0.00
CA TRP A 94 -26.75 -2.22 -1.21
C TRP A 94 -26.11 -3.57 -0.87
N ASP A 95 -25.28 -3.64 0.17
CA ASP A 95 -24.64 -4.89 0.62
C ASP A 95 -25.71 -5.94 1.01
N VAL A 96 -26.80 -5.51 1.66
CA VAL A 96 -27.90 -6.40 2.07
C VAL A 96 -28.74 -6.84 0.86
N GLU A 97 -29.07 -5.91 -0.04
CA GLU A 97 -29.87 -6.20 -1.24
C GLU A 97 -29.16 -7.16 -2.21
N HIS A 98 -27.83 -7.13 -2.26
CA HIS A 98 -27.01 -8.00 -3.11
C HIS A 98 -26.58 -9.30 -2.42
N GLY A 99 -26.97 -9.50 -1.16
CA GLY A 99 -26.65 -10.71 -0.41
C GLY A 99 -25.20 -10.81 0.06
N GLU A 100 -24.49 -9.69 0.15
CA GLU A 100 -23.13 -9.59 0.68
C GLU A 100 -23.13 -9.64 2.22
N ALA A 101 -24.13 -9.01 2.85
CA ALA A 101 -24.29 -8.97 4.30
C ALA A 101 -25.72 -9.35 4.71
N GLU A 102 -25.88 -9.98 5.87
CA GLU A 102 -27.22 -10.34 6.36
C GLU A 102 -28.05 -9.11 6.80
N SER A 103 -27.38 -8.02 7.18
CA SER A 103 -28.00 -6.79 7.68
C SER A 103 -27.01 -5.63 7.70
N THR A 104 -27.51 -4.39 7.83
CA THR A 104 -26.68 -3.18 7.98
C THR A 104 -25.94 -3.10 9.32
N ASP A 105 -26.17 -4.06 10.22
CA ASP A 105 -25.45 -4.15 11.50
C ASP A 105 -24.12 -4.92 11.38
N VAL A 106 -23.85 -5.53 10.23
CA VAL A 106 -22.61 -6.23 9.94
C VAL A 106 -21.48 -5.21 9.81
N LEU A 107 -20.38 -5.43 10.54
CA LEU A 107 -19.16 -4.64 10.42
C LEU A 107 -18.23 -5.32 9.41
N TRP A 108 -17.87 -4.63 8.34
CA TRP A 108 -16.82 -5.07 7.43
C TRP A 108 -15.47 -4.85 8.08
N GLU A 109 -14.96 -5.92 8.65
CA GLU A 109 -13.63 -5.97 9.24
C GLU A 109 -12.96 -7.31 8.93
N ILE A 110 -11.63 -7.31 8.90
CA ILE A 110 -10.83 -8.50 8.61
C ILE A 110 -9.51 -8.44 9.37
N LEU A 111 -9.12 -9.55 9.99
CA LEU A 111 -7.82 -9.73 10.63
C LEU A 111 -6.79 -10.08 9.55
N LEU A 112 -5.79 -9.23 9.36
CA LEU A 112 -4.78 -9.38 8.32
C LEU A 112 -3.39 -9.49 8.93
N LYS A 113 -2.52 -10.31 8.33
CA LYS A 113 -1.08 -10.23 8.64
C LYS A 113 -0.59 -8.80 8.45
N THR A 114 0.13 -8.26 9.43
CA THR A 114 0.54 -6.85 9.46
C THR A 114 1.30 -6.45 8.18
N LYS A 115 2.10 -7.39 7.65
CA LYS A 115 2.87 -7.21 6.42
C LYS A 115 2.03 -7.08 5.14
N ASP A 116 0.81 -7.62 5.14
CA ASP A 116 -0.06 -7.67 3.95
C ASP A 116 -1.11 -6.54 3.92
N ILE A 117 -1.32 -5.84 5.05
CA ILE A 117 -2.29 -4.73 5.17
C ILE A 117 -2.13 -3.67 4.06
N PRO A 118 -0.92 -3.21 3.70
CA PRO A 118 -0.76 -2.22 2.63
C PRO A 118 -1.31 -2.68 1.27
N LEU A 119 -1.13 -3.96 0.92
CA LEU A 119 -1.69 -4.51 -0.31
C LEU A 119 -3.21 -4.63 -0.22
N ALA A 120 -3.72 -5.20 0.87
CA ALA A 120 -5.16 -5.34 1.08
C ALA A 120 -5.86 -3.99 0.96
N HIS A 121 -5.32 -2.97 1.66
CA HIS A 121 -5.83 -1.60 1.58
C HIS A 121 -5.83 -1.04 0.16
N ALA A 122 -4.71 -1.18 -0.57
CA ALA A 122 -4.63 -0.72 -1.96
C ALA A 122 -5.68 -1.38 -2.85
N ASN A 123 -5.90 -2.70 -2.69
CA ASN A 123 -6.89 -3.43 -3.47
C ASN A 123 -8.32 -3.02 -3.12
N TYR A 124 -8.63 -2.83 -1.83
CA TYR A 124 -9.97 -2.40 -1.40
C TYR A 124 -10.30 -0.98 -1.90
N GLU A 125 -9.35 -0.04 -1.83
CA GLU A 125 -9.55 1.34 -2.26
C GLU A 125 -9.84 1.47 -3.78
N ILE A 126 -9.22 0.62 -4.60
CA ILE A 126 -9.46 0.61 -6.06
C ILE A 126 -10.53 -0.41 -6.50
N VAL A 127 -11.15 -1.10 -5.55
CA VAL A 127 -12.16 -2.14 -5.78
C VAL A 127 -11.64 -3.25 -6.70
N ASN A 128 -10.37 -3.63 -6.54
CA ASN A 128 -9.77 -4.77 -7.24
C ASN A 128 -10.10 -6.11 -6.55
N ILE A 129 -10.23 -6.07 -5.23
CA ILE A 129 -10.80 -7.14 -4.39
C ILE A 129 -11.67 -6.48 -3.33
N THR A 130 -12.61 -7.22 -2.75
CA THR A 130 -13.45 -6.75 -1.64
C THR A 130 -13.11 -7.46 -0.34
N ILE A 131 -13.42 -6.84 0.80
CA ILE A 131 -13.30 -7.49 2.12
C ILE A 131 -14.14 -8.78 2.16
N GLY A 132 -15.32 -8.80 1.51
CA GLY A 132 -16.17 -10.00 1.43
C GLY A 132 -15.47 -11.20 0.79
N GLU A 133 -14.85 -11.00 -0.38
CA GLU A 133 -14.08 -12.04 -1.07
C GLU A 133 -12.91 -12.56 -0.20
N ASP A 134 -12.18 -11.68 0.48
CA ASP A 134 -11.11 -12.09 1.37
C ASP A 134 -11.61 -12.79 2.64
N LEU A 135 -12.80 -12.44 3.13
CA LEU A 135 -13.46 -13.08 4.26
C LEU A 135 -13.91 -14.51 3.93
N GLU A 136 -14.38 -14.78 2.71
CA GLU A 136 -14.71 -16.14 2.27
C GLU A 136 -13.53 -17.10 2.41
N GLU A 137 -12.33 -16.64 2.08
CA GLU A 137 -11.11 -17.44 2.20
C GLU A 137 -10.69 -17.75 3.64
N VAL A 138 -11.21 -16.99 4.61
CA VAL A 138 -10.97 -17.21 6.06
C VAL A 138 -12.22 -17.71 6.80
N GLY A 139 -13.18 -18.26 6.05
CA GLY A 139 -14.35 -18.95 6.58
C GLY A 139 -15.58 -18.09 6.86
N GLY A 140 -15.60 -16.84 6.38
CA GLY A 140 -16.82 -16.04 6.31
C GLY A 140 -17.75 -16.61 5.23
N GLU A 141 -19.01 -16.89 5.56
CA GLU A 141 -19.99 -17.30 4.56
C GLU A 141 -20.76 -16.06 4.09
N ILE A 142 -20.95 -15.90 2.78
CA ILE A 142 -21.73 -14.79 2.19
C ILE A 142 -23.20 -15.23 1.99
N PRO A 143 -24.21 -14.50 2.50
CA PRO A 143 -24.13 -13.22 3.21
C PRO A 143 -23.46 -13.30 4.57
N LEU A 144 -22.51 -12.39 4.82
CA LEU A 144 -21.76 -12.35 6.08
C LEU A 144 -22.72 -12.16 7.25
N GLN A 145 -22.62 -13.07 8.23
CA GLN A 145 -23.47 -13.08 9.42
C GLN A 145 -22.94 -12.08 10.46
N LYS A 146 -23.84 -11.41 11.20
CA LYS A 146 -23.47 -10.52 12.30
C LYS A 146 -22.79 -11.32 13.40
N GLY A 147 -21.63 -10.84 13.83
CA GLY A 147 -20.84 -11.50 14.85
C GLY A 147 -20.08 -12.72 14.33
N PHE A 148 -19.87 -12.84 13.01
CA PHE A 148 -18.82 -13.69 12.47
C PHE A 148 -17.49 -13.38 13.19
N VAL A 149 -16.79 -14.42 13.62
CA VAL A 149 -15.50 -14.29 14.31
C VAL A 149 -14.44 -14.97 13.47
N GLN A 150 -13.56 -14.15 12.89
CA GLN A 150 -12.37 -14.64 12.24
C GLN A 150 -11.33 -15.07 13.29
N THR A 151 -10.90 -16.32 13.24
CA THR A 151 -9.93 -16.87 14.20
C THR A 151 -8.48 -16.76 13.71
N GLU A 152 -8.24 -16.98 12.41
CA GLU A 152 -6.91 -16.92 11.81
C GLU A 152 -6.78 -15.71 10.89
N PRO A 153 -5.64 -15.00 10.91
CA PRO A 153 -5.42 -13.87 10.02
C PRO A 153 -5.38 -14.35 8.57
N LYS A 154 -5.94 -13.55 7.68
CA LYS A 154 -5.69 -13.68 6.25
C LYS A 154 -4.21 -13.40 5.98
N ASP A 155 -3.55 -14.35 5.34
CA ASP A 155 -2.17 -14.29 4.88
C ASP A 155 -2.19 -14.53 3.39
N TYR A 156 -1.78 -13.54 2.59
CA TYR A 156 -1.73 -13.71 1.13
C TYR A 156 -0.55 -14.58 0.69
N GLN A 157 0.26 -15.09 1.64
CA GLN A 157 1.43 -15.93 1.41
C GLN A 157 2.42 -15.32 0.41
N MET A 158 2.43 -14.00 0.33
CA MET A 158 3.26 -13.27 -0.61
C MET A 158 4.72 -13.31 -0.19
N ASP A 159 5.57 -13.57 -1.19
CA ASP A 159 6.99 -13.26 -1.09
C ASP A 159 7.16 -11.75 -1.33
N ILE A 160 7.17 -11.01 -0.23
CA ILE A 160 7.27 -9.55 -0.25
C ILE A 160 8.52 -9.09 -1.01
N GLU A 161 9.66 -9.78 -0.90
CA GLU A 161 10.87 -9.37 -1.60
C GLU A 161 10.71 -9.50 -3.12
N VAL A 162 10.02 -10.55 -3.58
CA VAL A 162 9.71 -10.75 -5.00
C VAL A 162 8.74 -9.69 -5.49
N GLU A 163 7.68 -9.42 -4.74
CA GLU A 163 6.68 -8.40 -5.12
C GLU A 163 7.28 -6.99 -5.10
N GLU A 164 8.13 -6.68 -4.11
CA GLU A 164 8.82 -5.41 -4.02
C GLU A 164 9.73 -5.10 -5.22
N ARG A 165 10.32 -6.13 -5.83
CA ARG A 165 11.14 -6.02 -7.06
C ARG A 165 10.30 -5.80 -8.30
N ARG A 166 9.02 -6.17 -8.28
CA ARG A 166 8.10 -6.01 -9.41
C ARG A 166 7.40 -4.66 -9.42
N LEU A 167 7.38 -3.95 -8.30
CA LEU A 167 6.69 -2.68 -8.19
C LEU A 167 7.34 -1.60 -9.07
N PRO A 168 6.62 -1.09 -10.10
CA PRO A 168 7.13 -0.03 -10.94
C PRO A 168 7.26 1.27 -10.15
N THR A 169 8.34 2.00 -10.42
CA THR A 169 8.66 3.31 -9.86
C THR A 169 8.78 4.33 -10.98
N SER A 170 8.01 5.41 -10.87
CA SER A 170 8.08 6.53 -11.79
C SER A 170 9.35 7.35 -11.55
N VAL A 171 10.15 7.54 -12.61
CA VAL A 171 11.38 8.33 -12.56
C VAL A 171 11.47 9.31 -13.71
N THR A 172 11.92 10.52 -13.43
CA THR A 172 12.36 11.44 -14.48
C THR A 172 13.86 11.32 -14.69
N VAL A 173 14.27 11.12 -15.93
CA VAL A 173 15.67 11.02 -16.35
C VAL A 173 16.01 12.16 -17.30
N GLU A 174 17.10 12.85 -17.02
CA GLU A 174 17.59 13.93 -17.88
C GLU A 174 18.30 13.38 -19.13
N PRO A 175 18.45 14.21 -20.18
CA PRO A 175 19.25 13.85 -21.35
C PRO A 175 20.67 13.38 -20.98
N GLY A 176 21.12 12.32 -21.63
CA GLY A 176 22.43 11.70 -21.40
C GLY A 176 22.46 10.63 -20.30
N GLU A 177 21.37 10.45 -19.54
CA GLU A 177 21.27 9.39 -18.51
C GLU A 177 20.61 8.10 -19.05
N TRP A 178 20.08 8.15 -20.26
CA TRP A 178 19.38 7.06 -20.94
C TRP A 178 19.96 6.78 -22.34
N GLU A 179 19.71 5.58 -22.84
CA GLU A 179 19.98 5.19 -24.23
C GLU A 179 18.69 4.74 -24.91
N GLU A 180 18.60 4.91 -26.24
CA GLU A 180 17.44 4.47 -27.02
C GLU A 180 17.77 3.34 -27.97
N SER A 181 16.75 2.52 -28.26
CA SER A 181 16.77 1.56 -29.35
C SER A 181 15.50 1.67 -30.19
N ARG A 182 15.69 1.45 -31.50
CA ARG A 182 14.61 1.30 -32.48
C ARG A 182 14.58 -0.11 -33.08
N SER A 183 15.45 -1.01 -32.58
CA SER A 183 15.58 -2.37 -33.07
C SER A 183 14.29 -3.15 -32.82
N GLU A 184 13.95 -4.06 -33.74
CA GLU A 184 12.77 -4.91 -33.62
C GLU A 184 12.85 -5.83 -32.39
N GLU A 185 14.05 -6.33 -32.08
CA GLU A 185 14.32 -7.22 -30.94
C GLU A 185 14.02 -6.54 -29.61
N ASP A 186 14.47 -5.30 -29.43
CA ASP A 186 14.27 -4.57 -28.16
C ASP A 186 12.81 -4.13 -27.97
N ARG A 187 12.07 -3.96 -29.08
CA ARG A 187 10.68 -3.49 -29.10
C ARG A 187 9.65 -4.61 -29.08
N SER A 188 10.05 -5.87 -29.32
CA SER A 188 9.10 -6.98 -29.53
C SER A 188 8.30 -7.35 -28.28
N ASN A 189 8.76 -6.97 -27.09
CA ASN A 189 8.12 -7.31 -25.81
C ASN A 189 7.01 -6.33 -25.40
N PHE A 190 6.72 -5.30 -26.20
CA PHE A 190 5.73 -4.27 -25.90
C PHE A 190 4.51 -4.36 -26.80
N PHE A 191 3.32 -4.11 -26.23
CA PHE A 191 2.06 -4.04 -26.97
C PHE A 191 1.21 -2.85 -26.51
N PRO A 192 0.78 -1.94 -27.42
CA PRO A 192 1.15 -1.89 -28.84
C PRO A 192 2.66 -1.64 -28.99
N ARG A 193 3.24 -2.12 -30.09
CA ARG A 193 4.68 -1.99 -30.32
C ARG A 193 5.05 -0.52 -30.50
N PRO A 194 5.89 0.08 -29.64
CA PRO A 194 6.26 1.49 -29.72
C PRO A 194 7.25 1.71 -30.87
N ASP A 195 7.46 2.94 -31.33
CA ASP A 195 8.47 3.27 -32.36
C ASP A 195 9.91 3.18 -31.86
N ARG A 196 10.10 3.41 -30.56
CA ARG A 196 11.37 3.33 -29.85
C ARG A 196 11.15 2.88 -28.41
N VAL A 197 12.19 2.33 -27.82
CA VAL A 197 12.28 2.03 -26.39
C VAL A 197 13.52 2.71 -25.83
N VAL A 198 13.52 2.96 -24.53
CA VAL A 198 14.68 3.52 -23.83
C VAL A 198 15.02 2.70 -22.60
N ARG A 199 16.23 2.86 -22.09
CA ARG A 199 16.63 2.34 -20.79
C ARG A 199 17.69 3.23 -20.17
N LEU A 200 17.96 3.05 -18.88
CA LEU A 200 19.07 3.73 -18.22
C LEU A 200 20.41 3.30 -18.82
N THR A 201 21.37 4.22 -18.86
CA THR A 201 22.76 3.82 -19.12
C THR A 201 23.29 2.96 -17.97
N GLU A 202 24.29 2.11 -18.25
CA GLU A 202 24.90 1.21 -17.25
C GLU A 202 25.35 1.94 -15.98
N VAL A 203 26.01 3.09 -16.15
CA VAL A 203 26.52 3.90 -15.04
C VAL A 203 25.38 4.37 -14.15
N VAL A 204 24.25 4.73 -14.76
CA VAL A 204 23.08 5.28 -14.08
C VAL A 204 22.31 4.18 -13.36
N ALA A 205 22.01 3.08 -14.04
CA ALA A 205 21.36 1.91 -13.46
C ALA A 205 22.13 1.42 -12.22
N LYS A 206 23.46 1.26 -12.32
CA LYS A 206 24.29 0.85 -11.18
C LYS A 206 24.28 1.87 -10.04
N ARG A 207 24.32 3.17 -10.35
CA ARG A 207 24.30 4.25 -9.35
C ARG A 207 22.97 4.24 -8.59
N THR A 208 21.84 4.16 -9.28
CA THR A 208 20.50 4.26 -8.68
C THR A 208 19.97 2.93 -8.15
N GLY A 209 20.50 1.79 -8.59
CA GLY A 209 19.98 0.46 -8.25
C GLY A 209 18.77 0.05 -9.08
N MET A 210 18.45 0.78 -10.14
CA MET A 210 17.27 0.55 -10.97
C MET A 210 17.55 -0.37 -12.14
N SER A 211 16.51 -1.05 -12.58
CA SER A 211 16.51 -1.96 -13.72
C SER A 211 17.04 -1.28 -14.98
N LYS A 212 17.89 -2.01 -15.71
CA LYS A 212 18.34 -1.62 -17.06
C LYS A 212 17.51 -2.28 -18.16
N GLU A 213 16.26 -2.59 -17.89
CA GLU A 213 15.36 -3.16 -18.89
C GLU A 213 14.89 -2.07 -19.86
N TRP A 214 14.62 -2.46 -21.10
CA TRP A 214 13.95 -1.58 -22.05
C TRP A 214 12.57 -1.21 -21.52
N THR A 215 12.15 0.02 -21.73
CA THR A 215 10.84 0.52 -21.32
C THR A 215 10.32 1.57 -22.30
N ILE A 216 9.04 1.92 -22.16
CA ILE A 216 8.40 3.00 -22.91
C ILE A 216 8.63 4.30 -22.15
N ALA A 217 9.07 5.33 -22.88
CA ALA A 217 9.25 6.67 -22.33
C ALA A 217 8.08 7.58 -22.65
N ASN A 218 7.69 8.38 -21.67
CA ASN A 218 6.85 9.55 -21.86
C ASN A 218 7.70 10.83 -21.73
N PRO A 219 7.34 11.95 -22.37
CA PRO A 219 7.96 13.23 -22.07
C PRO A 219 7.80 13.57 -20.58
N ALA A 220 8.86 14.07 -19.94
CA ALA A 220 8.75 14.58 -18.59
C ALA A 220 7.86 15.83 -18.56
N MET A 221 7.03 15.93 -17.52
CA MET A 221 6.20 17.10 -17.26
C MET A 221 6.70 17.83 -16.01
N ASP A 222 6.41 19.13 -15.94
CA ASP A 222 6.60 19.90 -14.71
C ASP A 222 5.83 19.23 -13.56
N LEU A 223 6.50 19.07 -12.42
CA LEU A 223 5.92 18.43 -11.24
C LEU A 223 5.57 19.49 -10.20
N THR A 224 4.33 19.47 -9.71
CA THR A 224 3.95 20.25 -8.53
C THR A 224 4.29 19.44 -7.27
N GLU A 225 5.20 19.98 -6.47
CA GLU A 225 5.61 19.39 -5.19
C GLU A 225 4.52 19.60 -4.12
N ALA A 226 4.61 18.88 -3.01
CA ALA A 226 3.61 18.95 -1.94
C ALA A 226 3.46 20.34 -1.29
N ASP A 227 4.50 21.17 -1.36
CA ASP A 227 4.50 22.56 -0.88
C ASP A 227 3.96 23.57 -1.92
N GLY A 228 3.49 23.07 -3.07
CA GLY A 228 2.98 23.86 -4.18
C GLY A 228 4.07 24.43 -5.10
N THR A 229 5.36 24.16 -4.84
CA THR A 229 6.43 24.58 -5.75
C THR A 229 6.42 23.75 -7.03
N ILE A 230 6.84 24.36 -8.14
CA ILE A 230 6.92 23.68 -9.44
C ILE A 230 8.36 23.29 -9.71
N ARG A 231 8.64 21.98 -9.75
CA ARG A 231 9.90 21.43 -10.24
C ARG A 231 9.85 21.35 -11.76
N LYS A 232 10.78 22.07 -12.39
CA LYS A 232 11.03 21.97 -13.82
C LYS A 232 12.13 20.98 -14.12
N PHE A 233 11.98 20.27 -15.23
CA PHE A 233 13.01 19.39 -15.76
C PHE A 233 13.61 20.00 -17.03
N PRO A 234 14.89 19.70 -17.35
CA PRO A 234 15.47 20.08 -18.63
C PRO A 234 14.64 19.59 -19.81
N GLU A 235 14.70 20.33 -20.93
CA GLU A 235 14.13 19.88 -22.20
C GLU A 235 14.66 18.49 -22.56
N ASP A 236 13.83 17.68 -23.23
CA ASP A 236 14.09 16.27 -23.58
C ASP A 236 14.27 15.30 -22.39
N SER A 237 13.96 15.71 -21.17
CA SER A 237 13.84 14.77 -20.05
C SER A 237 12.69 13.79 -20.29
N LEU A 238 12.87 12.54 -19.85
CA LEU A 238 11.90 11.46 -20.02
C LEU A 238 11.37 10.99 -18.67
N LEU A 239 10.07 10.69 -18.62
CA LEU A 239 9.43 9.95 -17.55
C LEU A 239 9.44 8.46 -17.91
N LEU A 240 10.06 7.64 -17.07
CA LEU A 240 10.16 6.19 -17.20
C LEU A 240 9.46 5.50 -16.02
N SER A 241 8.96 4.30 -16.27
CA SER A 241 8.50 3.37 -15.24
C SER A 241 9.52 2.22 -15.15
N LEU A 242 10.24 2.15 -14.03
CA LEU A 242 11.36 1.21 -13.81
C LEU A 242 11.22 0.50 -12.47
N THR A 243 11.86 -0.65 -12.32
CA THR A 243 11.93 -1.37 -11.04
C THR A 243 13.30 -1.23 -10.38
N PHE A 244 13.44 -1.70 -9.14
CA PHE A 244 14.74 -1.77 -8.45
C PHE A 244 15.32 -3.19 -8.52
N ASP A 245 16.52 -3.31 -9.10
CA ASP A 245 17.33 -4.53 -9.02
C ASP A 245 18.02 -4.63 -7.64
N ASP A 246 18.39 -3.47 -7.07
CA ASP A 246 19.01 -3.32 -5.76
C ASP A 246 18.02 -2.68 -4.76
N LEU A 247 17.36 -3.53 -3.98
CA LEU A 247 16.37 -3.11 -2.97
C LEU A 247 16.99 -2.29 -1.83
N GLU A 248 18.31 -2.33 -1.62
CA GLU A 248 18.93 -1.48 -0.60
C GLU A 248 18.85 0.00 -0.93
N LYS A 249 18.75 0.32 -2.23
CA LYS A 249 18.62 1.69 -2.75
C LYS A 249 17.18 2.15 -2.94
N LYS A 250 16.21 1.25 -2.80
CA LYS A 250 14.80 1.58 -2.87
C LYS A 250 14.41 2.47 -1.68
N PRO A 251 13.63 3.54 -1.90
CA PRO A 251 13.06 4.31 -0.79
C PRO A 251 12.28 3.39 0.16
N ARG A 252 12.58 3.46 1.44
CA ARG A 252 12.00 2.58 2.47
C ARG A 252 10.80 3.22 3.13
N TYR A 253 10.03 2.37 3.81
CA TYR A 253 9.04 2.80 4.78
C TYR A 253 9.62 3.80 5.79
N ILE A 254 8.86 4.87 6.03
CA ILE A 254 9.17 5.88 7.04
C ILE A 254 7.97 5.95 7.98
N LYS A 255 8.22 5.70 9.27
CA LYS A 255 7.23 5.87 10.33
C LYS A 255 6.62 7.28 10.28
N ALA A 256 5.30 7.37 10.44
CA ALA A 256 4.62 8.67 10.50
C ALA A 256 5.12 9.49 11.70
N GLU A 257 5.35 10.79 11.47
CA GLU A 257 5.72 11.71 12.55
C GLU A 257 4.62 11.75 13.61
N GLY A 258 5.00 11.67 14.89
CA GLY A 258 4.06 11.65 16.02
C GLY A 258 3.39 10.30 16.32
N SER A 259 3.61 9.27 15.48
CA SER A 259 3.14 7.91 15.77
C SER A 259 3.86 7.34 17.00
N LEU A 260 3.11 6.62 17.85
CA LEU A 260 3.65 5.84 18.97
C LEU A 260 4.66 4.81 18.50
#